data_AF-A0A920ECI6-F1
#
_entry.id   AF-A0A920ECI6-F1
#
_cell.length_a   1.000
_cell.length_b   1.000
_cell.length_c   1.000
_cell.angle_alpha   90.00
_cell.angle_beta   90.00
_cell.angle_gamma   90.00
#
_symmetry.space_group_name_H-M   'P 1'
#
loop_
_entity.id
_entity.type
_entity.pdbx_description
1 polymer ?
#
loop_
_entity_poly.entity_id
_entity_poly.type
_entity_poly.pdbx_seq_one_letter_code
_entity_poly.pdbx_strand_id
1 'polypeptide(L)'
;MITGINFPAGGFRVNADLQVLNVYGEPIPKLFAVGDCSGGLGPVIGMGGMRITPALTLGRVVGRKIATQKFECIPNSERLDEYIPSNTMKVPVIDD
;
A
#
# COMPACT_ATOMS: atom_id res chain seq x y z
N MET A 1 23.75 5.59 24.24
CA MET A 1 22.89 5.82 23.07
C MET A 1 21.75 4.81 23.14
N ILE A 2 20.48 5.24 23.08
CA ILE A 2 19.32 4.34 23.15
C ILE A 2 18.73 4.27 21.74
N THR A 3 18.60 3.05 21.21
CA THR A 3 18.03 2.77 19.90
C THR A 3 16.55 2.39 20.08
N GLY A 4 15.66 3.03 19.34
CA GLY A 4 14.21 2.79 19.41
C GLY A 4 13.64 2.34 18.06
N ILE A 5 12.46 1.72 18.10
CA ILE A 5 11.68 1.37 16.91
C ILE A 5 11.06 2.67 16.37
N ASN A 6 11.17 2.89 15.06
CA ASN A 6 10.70 4.12 14.42
C ASN A 6 9.43 3.89 13.58
N PHE A 7 9.58 3.59 12.28
CA PHE A 7 8.45 3.38 11.37
C PHE A 7 8.59 2.04 10.63
N PRO A 8 7.48 1.35 10.33
CA PRO A 8 7.53 0.17 9.49
C PRO A 8 7.97 0.54 8.06
N ALA A 9 8.74 -0.37 7.46
CA ALA A 9 9.07 -0.29 6.03
C ALA A 9 7.96 -0.88 5.15
N GLY A 10 7.20 -1.83 5.69
CA GLY A 10 6.09 -2.51 5.01
C GLY A 10 4.72 -1.90 5.32
N GLY A 11 3.69 -2.52 4.75
CA GLY A 11 2.29 -2.14 4.91
C GLY A 11 1.41 -2.87 3.89
N PHE A 12 0.14 -2.50 3.80
CA PHE A 12 -0.77 -3.00 2.78
C PHE A 12 -0.23 -2.70 1.38
N ARG A 13 -0.33 -3.67 0.47
CA ARG A 13 -0.12 -3.42 -0.96
C ARG A 13 -1.30 -2.64 -1.48
N VAL A 14 -1.02 -1.56 -2.21
CA VAL A 14 -2.06 -0.72 -2.82
C VAL A 14 -1.82 -0.50 -4.31
N ASN A 15 -2.88 -0.24 -5.07
CA ASN A 15 -2.78 0.22 -6.45
C ASN A 15 -2.59 1.75 -6.53
N ALA A 16 -2.56 2.31 -7.75
CA ALA A 16 -2.43 3.75 -7.99
C ALA A 16 -3.60 4.58 -7.44
N ASP A 17 -4.75 3.96 -7.20
CA ASP A 17 -5.92 4.56 -6.57
C ASP A 17 -5.96 4.37 -5.03
N LEU A 18 -4.89 3.80 -4.46
CA LEU A 18 -4.72 3.55 -3.03
C LEU A 18 -5.71 2.52 -2.46
N GLN A 19 -6.31 1.70 -3.32
CA GLN A 19 -7.12 0.56 -2.89
C GLN A 19 -6.22 -0.56 -2.39
N VAL A 20 -6.61 -1.19 -1.29
CA VAL A 20 -5.89 -2.34 -0.74
C VAL A 20 -6.06 -3.53 -1.65
N LEU A 21 -4.94 -4.19 -1.97
CA LEU A 21 -4.92 -5.42 -2.76
C LEU A 21 -4.95 -6.64 -1.84
N ASN A 22 -5.74 -7.64 -2.21
CA ASN A 22 -5.71 -8.95 -1.57
C ASN A 22 -4.42 -9.71 -1.94
N VAL A 23 -4.27 -10.94 -1.43
CA VAL A 23 -3.10 -11.79 -1.74
C VAL A 23 -3.00 -12.15 -3.22
N TYR A 24 -4.10 -12.10 -3.96
CA TYR A 24 -4.21 -12.36 -5.40
C TYR A 24 -3.86 -11.12 -6.25
N GLY A 25 -3.65 -9.95 -5.63
CA GLY A 25 -3.39 -8.68 -6.32
C GLY A 25 -4.66 -7.94 -6.77
N GLU A 26 -5.84 -8.38 -6.34
CA GLU A 26 -7.12 -7.78 -6.70
C GLU A 26 -7.55 -6.73 -5.68
N PRO A 27 -8.16 -5.61 -6.10
CA PRO A 27 -8.60 -4.56 -5.18
C PRO A 27 -9.77 -5.05 -4.31
N ILE A 28 -9.62 -4.90 -2.99
CA ILE A 28 -10.68 -5.21 -2.03
C ILE A 28 -11.73 -4.08 -2.09
N PRO A 29 -13.02 -4.38 -2.35
CA PRO A 29 -14.04 -3.36 -2.50
C PRO A 29 -14.15 -2.45 -1.27
N LYS A 30 -14.14 -1.14 -1.51
CA LYS A 30 -14.29 -0.08 -0.48
C LYS A 30 -13.20 -0.07 0.60
N LEU A 31 -12.07 -0.73 0.38
CA LEU A 31 -10.94 -0.73 1.31
C LEU A 31 -9.74 0.03 0.72
N PHE A 32 -9.25 1.02 1.45
CA PHE A 32 -8.15 1.90 1.04
C PHE A 32 -7.14 2.05 2.17
N ALA A 33 -5.86 2.28 1.82
CA ALA A 33 -4.78 2.48 2.79
C ALA A 33 -3.85 3.61 2.35
N VAL A 34 -3.43 4.45 3.30
CA VAL A 34 -2.56 5.63 3.07
C VAL A 34 -1.62 5.85 4.25
N GLY A 35 -0.45 6.46 3.99
CA GLY A 35 0.57 6.67 5.02
C GLY A 35 1.26 5.36 5.41
N ASP A 36 1.68 5.26 6.68
CA ASP A 36 2.53 4.14 7.16
C ASP A 36 1.80 2.79 7.26
N CYS A 37 0.47 2.76 7.12
CA CYS A 37 -0.24 1.50 6.96
C CYS A 37 -0.13 0.94 5.53
N SER A 38 0.35 1.73 4.55
CA SER A 38 0.54 1.33 3.16
C SER A 38 2.03 1.15 2.84
N GLY A 39 2.34 0.06 2.13
CA GLY A 39 3.70 -0.26 1.74
C GLY A 39 4.14 0.47 0.47
N GLY A 40 5.42 0.82 0.38
CA GLY A 40 6.03 1.31 -0.86
C GLY A 40 5.78 2.78 -1.20
N LEU A 41 5.09 3.54 -0.35
CA LEU A 41 4.91 5.00 -0.54
C LEU A 41 6.18 5.82 -0.25
N GLY A 42 7.11 5.26 0.52
CA GLY A 42 8.42 5.85 0.80
C GLY A 42 9.52 5.14 0.01
N PRO A 43 10.35 5.85 -0.78
CA PRO A 43 11.43 5.23 -1.54
C PRO A 43 12.61 4.76 -0.67
N VAL A 44 12.74 5.30 0.55
CA VAL A 44 13.87 5.03 1.47
C VAL A 44 13.39 5.05 2.92
N ILE A 45 13.92 4.14 3.75
CA ILE A 45 13.70 4.15 5.20
C ILE A 45 14.53 5.27 5.85
N GLY A 46 13.94 6.03 6.77
CA GLY A 46 14.67 7.02 7.58
C GLY A 46 14.82 8.43 6.99
N MET A 47 14.28 8.70 5.79
CA MET A 47 14.21 10.07 5.28
C MET A 47 13.11 10.85 6.01
N GLY A 48 13.51 11.90 6.74
CA GLY A 48 12.59 12.77 7.47
C GLY A 48 11.55 13.42 6.56
N GLY A 49 10.33 13.63 7.06
CA GLY A 49 9.25 14.28 6.31
C GLY A 49 8.52 13.40 5.27
N MET A 50 9.07 12.23 4.93
CA MET A 50 8.47 11.31 3.95
C MET A 50 7.30 10.47 4.49
N ARG A 51 6.93 10.64 5.76
CA ARG A 51 5.88 9.87 6.43
C ARG A 51 4.60 10.69 6.60
N ILE A 52 4.73 11.90 7.13
CA ILE A 52 3.62 12.84 7.37
C ILE A 52 3.02 13.33 6.05
N THR A 53 3.87 13.70 5.09
CA THR A 53 3.45 14.25 3.79
C THR A 53 2.50 13.31 3.04
N PRO A 54 2.86 12.04 2.74
CA PRO A 54 1.96 11.15 2.02
C PRO A 54 0.69 10.81 2.80
N ALA A 55 0.75 10.70 4.13
CA ALA A 55 -0.44 10.46 4.93
C ALA A 55 -1.49 11.58 4.74
N LEU A 56 -1.06 12.84 4.76
CA LEU A 56 -1.95 13.99 4.60
C LEU A 56 -2.39 14.20 3.13
N THR A 57 -1.45 14.17 2.19
CA THR A 57 -1.74 14.50 0.79
C THR A 57 -2.55 13.39 0.13
N LEU A 58 -2.11 12.14 0.23
CA LEU A 58 -2.81 11.00 -0.36
C LEU A 58 -4.11 10.71 0.38
N GLY A 59 -4.14 10.87 1.70
CA GLY A 59 -5.38 10.78 2.48
C GLY A 59 -6.46 11.76 2.01
N ARG A 60 -6.09 13.01 1.73
CA ARG A 60 -7.01 14.02 1.17
C ARG A 60 -7.47 13.67 -0.25
N VAL A 61 -6.54 13.22 -1.10
CA VAL A 61 -6.85 12.83 -2.49
C VAL A 61 -7.80 11.63 -2.51
N VAL A 62 -7.50 10.56 -1.77
CA VAL A 62 -8.32 9.36 -1.73
C VAL A 62 -9.67 9.64 -1.05
N GLY A 63 -9.69 10.43 0.02
CA GLY A 63 -10.92 10.81 0.70
C GLY A 63 -11.90 11.54 -0.23
N ARG A 64 -11.39 12.42 -1.10
CA ARG A 64 -12.21 13.07 -2.13
C ARG A 64 -12.70 12.07 -3.18
N LYS A 65 -11.86 11.13 -3.62
CA LYS A 65 -12.27 10.07 -4.57
C LYS A 65 -13.39 9.20 -3.98
N ILE A 66 -13.24 8.79 -2.72
CA ILE A 66 -14.24 7.99 -1.99
C ILE A 66 -15.56 8.76 -1.88
N ALA A 67 -15.53 10.01 -1.43
CA ALA A 67 -16.72 10.85 -1.26
C ALA A 67 -17.46 11.11 -2.59
N THR A 68 -16.75 11.10 -3.72
CA THR A 68 -17.34 11.32 -5.05
C THR A 68 -17.58 10.02 -5.84
N GLN A 69 -17.34 8.86 -5.22
CA GLN A 69 -17.43 7.54 -5.87
C GLN A 69 -16.62 7.42 -7.16
N LYS A 70 -15.49 8.14 -7.24
CA LYS A 70 -14.58 8.12 -8.39
C LYS A 70 -13.48 7.07 -8.18
N PHE A 71 -13.89 5.81 -8.09
CA PHE A 71 -12.99 4.66 -8.01
C PHE A 71 -13.66 3.44 -8.68
N GLU A 72 -12.87 2.64 -9.38
CA GLU A 72 -13.35 1.38 -9.95
C GLU A 72 -13.24 0.27 -8.90
N CYS A 73 -14.36 -0.38 -8.59
CA CYS A 73 -14.38 -1.63 -7.84
C CYS A 73 -14.83 -2.71 -8.82
N ILE A 74 -13.89 -3.41 -9.43
CA ILE A 74 -14.21 -4.60 -10.24
C ILE A 74 -13.95 -5.81 -9.35
N PRO A 75 -14.96 -6.39 -8.70
CA PRO A 75 -14.83 -7.71 -8.11
C PRO A 75 -14.85 -8.73 -9.25
N ASN A 76 -13.71 -9.34 -9.57
CA ASN A 76 -13.73 -10.59 -10.32
C ASN A 76 -14.19 -11.69 -9.35
N SER A 77 -15.50 -11.97 -9.31
CA SER A 77 -16.08 -12.99 -8.44
C SER A 77 -15.73 -14.43 -8.84
N GLU A 78 -14.92 -14.63 -9.89
CA GLU A 78 -14.70 -15.94 -10.53
C GLU A 78 -13.37 -16.62 -10.17
N ARG A 79 -12.48 -16.03 -9.36
CA ARG A 79 -11.08 -16.53 -9.22
C ARG A 79 -10.50 -16.64 -7.81
N LEU A 80 -11.34 -16.75 -6.78
CA LEU A 80 -10.85 -16.76 -5.38
C LEU A 80 -10.02 -18.02 -5.02
N ASP A 81 -10.07 -19.09 -5.81
CA ASP A 81 -9.54 -20.40 -5.38
C ASP A 81 -8.16 -20.78 -5.97
N GLU A 82 -7.66 -20.10 -7.01
CA GLU A 82 -6.56 -20.66 -7.82
C GLU A 82 -5.18 -20.00 -7.73
N TYR A 83 -5.02 -18.84 -7.07
CA TYR A 83 -3.79 -18.07 -7.27
C TYR A 83 -3.19 -17.47 -6.00
N ILE A 84 -2.49 -18.27 -5.19
CA ILE A 84 -1.49 -17.69 -4.29
C ILE A 84 -0.27 -17.32 -5.17
N PRO A 85 -0.04 -16.03 -5.54
CA PRO A 85 1.17 -15.70 -6.28
C PRO A 85 2.38 -16.04 -5.42
N SER A 86 3.30 -16.84 -5.96
CA SER A 86 4.65 -16.92 -5.39
C SER A 86 5.20 -15.50 -5.30
N ASN A 87 5.69 -15.09 -4.13
CA ASN A 87 6.23 -13.75 -3.94
C ASN A 87 7.52 -13.57 -4.76
N THR A 88 7.39 -13.16 -6.02
CA THR A 88 8.51 -12.95 -6.95
C THR A 88 9.20 -11.60 -6.75
N MET A 89 8.76 -10.79 -5.77
CA MET A 89 9.44 -9.55 -5.43
C MET A 89 10.78 -9.89 -4.75
N LYS A 90 11.81 -10.14 -5.55
CA LYS A 90 13.19 -10.19 -5.07
C LYS A 90 13.54 -8.78 -4.63
N VAL A 91 13.47 -8.52 -3.32
CA VAL A 91 14.24 -7.42 -2.74
C VAL A 91 15.68 -7.67 -3.21
N PRO A 92 16.34 -6.72 -3.89
CA PRO A 92 17.73 -6.89 -4.26
C PRO A 92 18.53 -7.04 -2.96
N VAL A 93 18.86 -8.27 -2.62
CA VAL A 93 19.89 -8.58 -1.63
C VAL A 93 21.19 -8.27 -2.37
N ILE A 94 21.82 -7.17 -1.98
CA ILE A 94 23.20 -6.90 -2.37
C ILE A 94 24.01 -7.89 -1.55
N ASP A 95 24.54 -8.93 -2.20
CA ASP A 95 25.56 -9.77 -1.59
C ASP A 95 26.81 -8.89 -1.38
N ASP A 96 27.42 -8.99 -0.18
CA ASP A 96 28.49 -8.13 0.35
C ASP A 96 29.63 -7.81 -0.64
#